data_AF-A0A434I4A4-F1
#
_entry.id   AF-A0A434I4A4-F1
#
_cell.length_a   1.000
_cell.length_b   1.000
_cell.length_c   1.000
_cell.angle_alpha   90.00
_cell.angle_beta   90.00
_cell.angle_gamma   90.00
#
_symmetry.space_group_name_H-M   'P 1'
#
loop_
_entity.id
_entity.type
_entity.pdbx_description
1 polymer ?
#
loop_
_entity_poly.entity_id
_entity_poly.type
_entity_poly.pdbx_seq_one_letter_code
_entity_poly.pdbx_strand_id
1 'polypeptide(L)'
;GGIAAAATGEATPNMPRDSTAVADYIVAHYEDMLALYGAESGLRQARKHLGWYLDRHAGGVADDSRKAILTAFQPARVIALLRDVFSRDPQPLNLRSAA
;
A
#
# COMPACT_ATOMS: atom_id res chain seq x y z
N GLY A 1 -11.17 -24.66 -23.58
CA GLY A 1 -10.76 -23.37 -23.01
C GLY A 1 -10.63 -23.55 -21.52
N GLY A 2 -9.48 -24.05 -21.09
CA GLY A 2 -9.26 -24.51 -19.71
C GLY A 2 -8.27 -23.62 -18.98
N ILE A 3 -8.48 -23.58 -17.67
CA ILE A 3 -7.55 -23.23 -16.59
C ILE A 3 -7.16 -21.74 -16.47
N ALA A 4 -8.02 -21.00 -15.75
CA ALA A 4 -7.58 -19.86 -14.95
C ALA A 4 -6.58 -20.40 -13.91
N ALA A 5 -5.30 -20.12 -14.16
CA ALA A 5 -4.20 -20.51 -13.30
C ALA A 5 -4.36 -19.85 -11.92
N ALA A 6 -4.23 -20.69 -10.90
CA ALA A 6 -4.19 -20.32 -9.51
C ALA A 6 -3.25 -19.13 -9.29
N ALA A 7 -3.81 -18.01 -8.82
CA ALA A 7 -3.05 -16.98 -8.14
C ALA A 7 -2.66 -17.53 -6.75
N THR A 8 -1.78 -18.53 -6.74
CA THR A 8 -1.19 -19.04 -5.53
C THR A 8 -0.33 -17.91 -4.97
N GLY A 9 -0.70 -17.42 -3.79
CA GLY A 9 0.10 -16.48 -3.02
C GLY A 9 1.37 -17.15 -2.52
N GLU A 10 2.29 -17.46 -3.44
CA GLU A 10 3.69 -17.63 -3.08
C GLU A 10 4.15 -16.29 -2.54
N ALA A 11 4.35 -16.23 -1.23
CA ALA A 11 5.07 -15.15 -0.60
C ALA A 11 6.43 -15.08 -1.30
N THR A 12 6.58 -14.09 -2.19
CA THR A 12 7.82 -13.84 -2.89
C THR A 12 8.92 -13.70 -1.84
N PRO A 13 10.07 -14.41 -1.98
CA PRO A 13 11.14 -14.44 -0.98
C PRO A 13 11.71 -13.06 -0.58
N ASN A 14 11.32 -12.01 -1.31
CA ASN A 14 11.76 -10.64 -1.15
C ASN A 14 10.68 -9.71 -0.59
N MET A 15 9.61 -10.25 0.02
CA MET A 15 8.61 -9.43 0.69
C MET A 15 9.27 -8.76 1.92
N PRO A 16 9.28 -7.41 2.00
CA PRO A 16 9.89 -6.72 3.12
C PRO A 16 9.20 -7.11 4.43
N ARG A 17 9.98 -7.44 5.47
CA ARG A 17 9.46 -7.93 6.75
C ARG A 17 9.17 -6.82 7.74
N ASP A 18 9.88 -5.70 7.63
CA ASP A 18 9.66 -4.52 8.45
C ASP A 18 8.81 -3.48 7.69
N SER A 19 8.02 -2.72 8.45
CA SER A 19 7.07 -1.75 7.89
C SER A 19 7.77 -0.64 7.11
N THR A 20 8.99 -0.28 7.48
CA THR A 20 9.78 0.75 6.78
C THR A 20 10.16 0.29 5.38
N ALA A 21 10.66 -0.92 5.21
CA ALA A 21 11.01 -1.49 3.93
C ALA A 21 9.77 -1.77 3.07
N VAL A 22 8.61 -2.07 3.69
CA VAL A 22 7.31 -2.07 2.98
C VAL A 22 6.99 -0.67 2.45
N ALA A 23 7.16 0.37 3.26
CA ALA A 23 6.91 1.75 2.86
C ALA A 23 7.81 2.17 1.68
N ASP A 24 9.11 1.89 1.77
CA ASP A 24 10.08 2.24 0.73
C ASP A 24 9.76 1.51 -0.58
N TYR A 25 9.38 0.22 -0.51
CA TYR A 25 8.92 -0.52 -1.69
C TYR A 25 7.68 0.09 -2.34
N ILE A 26 6.66 0.43 -1.54
CA ILE A 26 5.42 1.03 -2.05
C ILE A 26 5.71 2.40 -2.67
N VAL A 27 6.57 3.21 -2.04
CA VAL A 27 6.96 4.53 -2.54
C VAL A 27 7.71 4.41 -3.87
N ALA A 28 8.68 3.51 -3.97
CA ALA A 28 9.42 3.29 -5.22
C ALA A 28 8.47 2.86 -6.35
N HIS A 29 7.58 1.90 -6.09
CA HIS A 29 6.61 1.45 -7.09
C HIS A 29 5.61 2.57 -7.47
N TYR A 30 5.22 3.40 -6.52
CA TYR A 30 4.40 4.57 -6.77
C TYR A 30 5.09 5.59 -7.70
N GLU A 31 6.36 5.90 -7.44
CA GLU A 31 7.17 6.80 -8.26
C GLU A 31 7.39 6.24 -9.67
N ASP A 32 7.63 4.93 -9.81
CA ASP A 32 7.74 4.26 -11.12
C ASP A 32 6.46 4.43 -11.95
N MET A 33 5.28 4.31 -11.34
CA MET A 33 4.01 4.55 -12.04
C MET A 33 3.87 6.00 -12.50
N LEU A 34 4.33 6.96 -11.71
CA LEU A 34 4.31 8.37 -12.12
C LEU A 34 5.30 8.64 -13.25
N ALA A 35 6.49 8.04 -13.21
CA ALA A 35 7.48 8.14 -14.27
C ALA A 35 6.96 7.54 -15.59
N LEU A 36 6.25 6.41 -15.52
CA LEU A 36 5.72 5.71 -16.69
C LEU A 36 4.52 6.43 -17.33
N TYR A 37 3.56 6.90 -16.52
CA TYR A 37 2.28 7.43 -17.00
C TYR A 37 2.17 8.96 -16.98
N GLY A 38 3.16 9.66 -16.41
CA GLY A 38 3.07 11.07 -16.05
C GLY A 38 2.23 11.30 -14.79
N ALA A 39 2.36 12.49 -14.19
CA ALA A 39 1.82 12.75 -12.85
C ALA A 39 0.30 12.51 -12.73
N GLU A 40 -0.52 13.11 -13.61
CA GLU A 40 -1.97 13.02 -13.48
C GLU A 40 -2.53 11.62 -13.76
N SER A 41 -2.03 10.96 -14.81
CA SER A 41 -2.47 9.60 -15.16
C SER A 41 -1.93 8.59 -14.17
N GLY A 42 -0.64 8.70 -13.83
CA GLY A 42 0.01 7.86 -12.82
C GLY A 42 -0.70 7.90 -11.48
N LEU A 43 -1.14 9.08 -11.00
CA LEU A 43 -1.94 9.20 -9.78
C LEU A 43 -3.23 8.39 -9.84
N ARG A 44 -3.97 8.45 -10.96
CA ARG A 44 -5.22 7.69 -11.12
C ARG A 44 -4.97 6.19 -11.10
N GLN A 45 -3.94 5.73 -11.80
CA GLN A 45 -3.60 4.30 -11.88
C GLN A 45 -3.09 3.79 -10.54
N ALA A 46 -2.24 4.57 -9.87
CA ALA A 46 -1.63 4.20 -8.60
C ALA A 46 -2.63 4.01 -7.46
N ARG A 47 -3.75 4.76 -7.42
CA ARG A 47 -4.74 4.68 -6.34
C ARG A 47 -5.22 3.26 -6.05
N LYS A 48 -5.41 2.44 -7.10
CA LYS A 48 -5.83 1.05 -6.93
C LYS A 48 -4.74 0.22 -6.23
N HIS A 49 -3.49 0.41 -6.64
CA HIS A 49 -2.33 -0.27 -6.05
C HIS A 49 -2.13 0.15 -4.60
N LEU A 50 -2.21 1.45 -4.31
CA LEU A 50 -2.15 1.96 -2.94
C LEU A 50 -3.26 1.39 -2.06
N GLY A 51 -4.48 1.26 -2.59
CA GLY A 51 -5.58 0.59 -1.90
C GLY A 51 -5.21 -0.86 -1.52
N TRP A 52 -4.69 -1.64 -2.47
CA TRP A 52 -4.26 -3.01 -2.23
C TRP A 52 -3.14 -3.12 -1.20
N TYR A 53 -2.15 -2.23 -1.23
CA TYR A 53 -1.07 -2.22 -0.25
C TYR A 53 -1.57 -1.89 1.15
N LEU A 54 -2.45 -0.90 1.29
CA LEU A 54 -3.03 -0.53 2.58
C LEU A 54 -3.85 -1.68 3.16
N ASP A 55 -4.67 -2.36 2.34
CA ASP A 55 -5.48 -3.48 2.81
C ASP A 55 -4.61 -4.67 3.25
N ARG A 56 -3.48 -4.91 2.57
CA ARG A 56 -2.58 -6.04 2.88
C ARG A 56 -1.62 -5.78 4.03
N HIS A 57 -1.10 -4.56 4.15
CA HIS A 57 0.03 -4.25 5.04
C HIS A 57 -0.33 -3.26 6.16
N ALA A 58 -1.47 -2.57 6.05
CA ALA A 58 -1.89 -1.54 6.99
C ALA A 58 -3.38 -1.68 7.36
N GLY A 59 -3.87 -2.90 7.57
CA GLY A 59 -5.30 -3.17 7.84
C GLY A 59 -5.88 -2.49 9.10
N GLY A 60 -5.02 -1.99 10.00
CA GLY A 60 -5.42 -1.19 11.17
C GLY A 60 -5.35 0.33 10.97
N VAL A 61 -5.06 0.81 9.76
CA VAL A 61 -4.96 2.25 9.46
C VAL A 61 -6.32 2.93 9.66
N ALA A 62 -6.32 4.13 10.24
CA ALA A 62 -7.54 4.92 10.37
C ALA A 62 -8.12 5.29 9.00
N ASP A 63 -9.45 5.22 8.86
CA ASP A 63 -10.19 5.49 7.62
C ASP A 63 -9.83 6.85 7.01
N ASP A 64 -9.65 7.89 7.84
CA ASP A 64 -9.25 9.23 7.39
C ASP A 64 -7.85 9.25 6.77
N SER A 65 -6.91 8.47 7.32
CA SER A 65 -5.56 8.35 6.76
C SER A 65 -5.57 7.58 5.44
N ARG A 66 -6.35 6.49 5.36
CA ARG A 66 -6.57 5.75 4.10
C ARG A 66 -7.18 6.67 3.04
N LYS A 67 -8.23 7.40 3.39
CA LYS A 67 -8.90 8.35 2.50
C LYS A 67 -7.93 9.44 2.01
N ALA A 68 -7.16 10.03 2.92
CA ALA A 68 -6.19 11.07 2.58
C ALA A 68 -5.14 10.59 1.56
N ILE A 69 -4.65 9.36 1.68
CA ILE A 69 -3.72 8.76 0.71
C ILE A 69 -4.40 8.60 -0.66
N LEU A 70 -5.61 8.03 -0.69
CA LEU A 70 -6.29 7.67 -1.94
C LEU A 70 -6.86 8.87 -2.70
N THR A 71 -7.09 10.01 -2.04
CA THR A 71 -7.68 11.21 -2.67
C THR A 71 -6.70 12.36 -2.89
N ALA A 72 -5.45 12.26 -2.42
CA ALA A 72 -4.47 13.31 -2.66
C ALA A 72 -4.11 13.45 -4.16
N PHE A 73 -3.78 14.69 -4.56
CA PHE A 73 -3.35 15.04 -5.93
C PHE A 73 -1.88 15.43 -6.00
N GLN A 74 -1.21 15.60 -4.85
CA GLN A 74 0.20 15.98 -4.79
C GLN A 74 1.05 14.75 -4.47
N PRO A 75 1.95 14.31 -5.37
CA PRO A 75 2.78 13.12 -5.14
C PRO A 75 3.57 13.13 -3.84
N ALA A 76 4.19 14.27 -3.50
CA ALA A 76 4.92 14.43 -2.25
C ALA A 76 4.04 14.19 -1.02
N ARG A 77 2.75 14.61 -1.07
CA ARG A 77 1.80 14.38 0.02
C ARG A 77 1.45 12.89 0.16
N VAL A 78 1.27 12.19 -0.95
CA VAL A 78 1.01 10.74 -0.95
C VAL A 78 2.18 10.01 -0.30
N ILE A 79 3.41 10.31 -0.72
CA ILE A 79 4.64 9.70 -0.18
C ILE A 79 4.78 9.95 1.32
N ALA A 80 4.56 11.19 1.77
CA ALA A 80 4.63 11.53 3.19
C ALA A 80 3.61 10.76 4.02
N LEU A 81 2.37 10.63 3.53
CA LEU A 81 1.31 9.88 4.22
C LEU A 81 1.60 8.37 4.26
N LEU A 82 2.12 7.80 3.17
CA LEU A 82 2.54 6.40 3.15
C LEU A 82 3.63 6.15 4.20
N ARG A 83 4.67 6.99 4.23
CA ARG A 83 5.73 6.88 5.24
C ARG A 83 5.17 7.01 6.67
N ASP A 84 4.25 7.94 6.93
CA ASP A 84 3.63 8.08 8.25
C ASP A 84 2.84 6.83 8.66
N VAL A 85 1.98 6.30 7.77
CA VAL A 85 1.17 5.10 8.04
C VAL A 85 2.04 3.89 8.38
N PHE A 86 3.14 3.70 7.66
CA PHE A 86 4.02 2.56 7.84
C PHE A 86 5.14 2.78 8.88
N SER A 87 5.36 4.01 9.35
CA SER A 87 6.31 4.29 10.45
C SER A 87 5.64 4.21 11.83
N ARG A 88 4.31 4.37 11.88
CA ARG A 88 3.55 4.11 13.10
C ARG A 88 3.56 2.61 13.36
N ASP A 89 4.15 2.25 14.50
CA ASP A 89 4.28 0.87 14.96
C ASP A 89 2.96 0.10 14.72
N PRO A 90 2.97 -1.06 14.03
CA PRO A 90 1.76 -1.84 13.82
C PRO A 90 1.16 -2.12 15.19
N GLN A 91 0.06 -1.41 15.52
CA GLN A 91 -0.68 -1.70 16.74
C GLN A 91 -1.01 -3.19 16.66
N PRO A 92 -0.60 -3.99 17.67
CA PRO A 92 -0.85 -5.42 17.63
C PRO A 92 -2.33 -5.59 17.36
N LEU A 93 -2.64 -6.38 16.32
CA LEU A 93 -3.99 -6.85 16.04
C LEU A 93 -4.50 -7.43 17.37
N ASN A 94 -5.27 -6.65 18.11
CA ASN A 94 -6.06 -7.15 19.22
C ASN A 94 -7.09 -8.08 18.56
N LEU A 95 -6.65 -9.32 18.36
CA LEU A 95 -7.49 -10.48 18.13
C LEU A 95 -8.49 -10.43 19.27
N ARG A 96 -9.70 -9.94 18.97
CA ARG A 96 -10.80 -9.90 19.92
C ARG A 96 -10.96 -11.33 20.41
N SER A 97 -10.57 -11.56 21.66
CA SER A 97 -10.77 -12.81 22.36
C SER A 97 -12.25 -13.10 22.30
N ALA A 98 -12.63 -14.16 21.58
CA ALA A 98 -13.94 -14.76 21.71
C ALA A 98 -14.04 -15.28 23.16
N ALA A 99 -15.01 -14.75 23.90
CA ALA A 99 -15.49 -15.29 25.15
C ALA A 99 -16.94 -15.76 24.92
#